data_AF-A0A9J6ZL23-F1
#
_entry.id   AF-A0A9J6ZL23-F1
#
_cell.length_a   1.000
_cell.length_b   1.000
_cell.length_c   1.000
_cell.angle_alpha   90.00
_cell.angle_beta   90.00
_cell.angle_gamma   90.00
#
_symmetry.space_group_name_H-M   'P 1'
#
loop_
_entity.id
_entity.type
_entity.pdbx_description
1 polymer ?
#
loop_
_entity_poly.entity_id
_entity_poly.type
_entity_poly.pdbx_seq_one_letter_code
_entity_poly.pdbx_strand_id
1 'polypeptide(L)'
;MSLEFKEVDLTYLESIADGDKEIIEELINIFIDQIPEFTEGLRNGLEQKDWRALAGIAHKAKSSVVSMGMNNLGNVDLKNLELIAKSFRIDELTSTDSLNEKEEEELRVLRYNLDSYPDEKIEWVEQNKDIEVMKTIIQRFELKCNIACNELRSLLEK
;
A
#
# COMPACT_ATOMS: atom_id res chain seq x y z
N MET A 1 -9.33 0.42 -31.15
CA MET A 1 -7.92 0.76 -30.84
C MET A 1 -7.78 0.53 -29.35
N SER A 2 -7.29 -0.64 -28.96
CA SER A 2 -7.06 -0.98 -27.55
C SER A 2 -5.98 -0.05 -27.02
N LEU A 3 -6.33 0.78 -26.04
CA LEU A 3 -5.33 1.54 -25.29
C LEU A 3 -4.54 0.50 -24.50
N GLU A 4 -3.29 0.24 -24.91
CA GLU A 4 -2.37 -0.53 -24.07
C GLU A 4 -1.92 0.37 -22.93
N PHE A 5 -2.56 0.19 -21.78
CA PHE A 5 -2.09 0.78 -20.53
C PHE A 5 -0.88 0.01 -20.02
N LYS A 6 0.09 0.74 -19.51
CA LYS A 6 1.32 0.18 -18.96
C LYS A 6 1.14 -0.28 -17.52
N GLU A 7 0.35 0.44 -16.73
CA GLU A 7 0.25 0.17 -15.29
C GLU A 7 -1.15 -0.25 -14.82
N VAL A 8 -2.22 0.21 -15.48
CA VAL A 8 -3.61 -0.08 -15.05
C VAL A 8 -4.31 -1.15 -15.88
N ASP A 9 -5.21 -1.88 -15.23
CA ASP A 9 -6.15 -2.81 -15.85
C ASP A 9 -7.56 -2.55 -15.29
N LEU A 10 -8.45 -2.08 -16.15
CA LEU A 10 -9.80 -1.67 -15.77
C LEU A 10 -10.81 -2.82 -15.73
N THR A 11 -10.40 -4.05 -16.05
CA THR A 11 -11.30 -5.21 -16.09
C THR A 11 -12.07 -5.37 -14.77
N TYR A 12 -11.40 -5.15 -13.63
CA TYR A 12 -12.05 -5.21 -12.33
C TYR A 12 -13.08 -4.08 -12.15
N LEU A 13 -12.72 -2.83 -12.52
CA LEU A 13 -13.61 -1.67 -12.46
C LEU A 13 -14.86 -1.85 -13.31
N GLU A 14 -14.67 -2.30 -14.56
CA GLU A 14 -15.77 -2.59 -15.49
C GLU A 14 -16.71 -3.66 -14.92
N SER A 15 -16.17 -4.67 -14.24
CA SER A 15 -16.97 -5.75 -13.65
C SER A 15 -17.84 -5.30 -12.47
N ILE A 16 -17.37 -4.34 -11.66
CA ILE A 16 -18.13 -3.84 -10.50
C ILE A 16 -19.06 -2.69 -10.86
N ALA A 17 -18.77 -1.97 -11.94
CA ALA A 17 -19.62 -0.93 -12.48
C ALA A 17 -20.74 -1.46 -13.40
N ASP A 18 -20.75 -2.76 -13.72
CA ASP A 18 -21.69 -3.38 -14.69
C ASP A 18 -21.74 -2.63 -16.03
N GLY A 19 -20.58 -2.12 -16.46
CA GLY A 19 -20.44 -1.31 -17.68
C GLY A 19 -20.93 0.14 -17.58
N ASP A 20 -21.37 0.61 -16.42
CA ASP A 20 -21.75 2.00 -16.19
C ASP A 20 -20.50 2.91 -16.19
N LYS A 21 -20.43 3.77 -17.20
CA LYS A 21 -19.29 4.67 -17.39
C LYS A 21 -19.20 5.74 -16.31
N GLU A 22 -20.33 6.23 -15.80
CA GLU A 22 -20.34 7.28 -14.77
C GLU A 22 -19.72 6.74 -13.49
N ILE A 23 -20.03 5.49 -13.13
CA ILE A 23 -19.43 4.80 -11.98
C ILE A 23 -17.93 4.57 -12.19
N ILE A 24 -17.52 4.14 -13.39
CA ILE A 24 -16.09 3.94 -13.71
C ILE A 24 -15.32 5.27 -13.57
N GLU A 25 -15.85 6.35 -14.11
CA GLU A 25 -15.25 7.68 -14.03
C GLU A 25 -15.17 8.19 -12.58
N GLU A 26 -16.21 7.96 -11.78
CA GLU A 26 -16.21 8.31 -10.35
C GLU A 26 -15.11 7.55 -9.60
N LEU A 27 -15.01 6.23 -9.79
CA LEU A 27 -13.99 5.41 -9.14
C LEU A 27 -12.56 5.79 -9.55
N ILE A 28 -12.37 6.14 -10.82
CA ILE A 28 -11.09 6.66 -11.33
C ILE A 28 -10.73 7.99 -10.65
N ASN A 29 -11.68 8.92 -10.56
CA ASN A 29 -11.44 10.22 -9.91
C ASN A 29 -11.10 10.04 -8.42
N ILE A 30 -11.84 9.18 -7.70
CA ILE A 30 -11.54 8.85 -6.30
C ILE A 30 -10.11 8.31 -6.16
N PHE A 31 -9.69 7.40 -7.03
CA PHE A 31 -8.32 6.88 -7.01
C PHE A 31 -7.29 8.00 -7.20
N ILE A 32 -7.46 8.84 -8.22
CA ILE A 32 -6.54 9.94 -8.53
C ILE A 32 -6.42 10.91 -7.35
N ASP A 33 -7.54 11.25 -6.71
CA ASP A 33 -7.58 12.19 -5.59
C ASP A 33 -6.92 11.64 -4.32
N GLN A 34 -6.86 10.31 -4.16
CA GLN A 34 -6.20 9.65 -3.02
C GLN A 34 -4.67 9.56 -3.17
N ILE A 35 -4.12 9.53 -4.40
CA ILE A 35 -2.69 9.33 -4.63
C ILE A 35 -1.79 10.35 -3.89
N PRO A 36 -2.11 11.66 -3.86
CA PRO A 36 -1.33 12.63 -3.09
C PRO A 36 -1.27 12.30 -1.59
N GLU A 37 -2.41 11.96 -0.97
CA GLU A 37 -2.48 11.58 0.45
C GLU A 37 -1.62 10.35 0.73
N PHE A 38 -1.72 9.31 -0.11
CA PHE A 38 -0.93 8.10 0.06
C PHE A 38 0.55 8.37 -0.09
N THR A 39 0.95 9.14 -1.11
CA THR A 39 2.35 9.49 -1.35
C THR A 39 2.96 10.23 -0.17
N GLU A 40 2.26 11.27 0.31
CA GLU A 40 2.71 12.06 1.45
C GLU A 40 2.72 11.23 2.74
N GLY A 41 1.68 10.45 3.01
CA GLY A 41 1.59 9.62 4.21
C GLY A 41 2.67 8.53 4.26
N LEU A 42 3.01 7.91 3.12
CA LEU A 42 4.08 6.93 3.03
C LEU A 42 5.45 7.56 3.31
N ARG A 43 5.74 8.72 2.69
CA ARG A 43 6.99 9.46 2.93
C ARG A 43 7.11 9.90 4.39
N ASN A 44 6.09 10.58 4.91
CA ASN A 44 6.09 11.12 6.26
C ASN A 44 6.20 10.00 7.30
N GLY A 45 5.47 8.90 7.12
CA GLY A 45 5.55 7.74 8.02
C GLY A 45 6.95 7.14 8.07
N LEU A 46 7.64 7.03 6.93
CA LEU A 46 9.02 6.56 6.89
C LEU A 46 10.00 7.56 7.51
N GLU A 47 9.91 8.84 7.15
CA GLU A 47 10.80 9.91 7.63
C GLU A 47 10.70 10.10 9.15
N GLN A 48 9.49 10.04 9.70
CA GLN A 48 9.23 10.19 11.13
C GLN A 48 9.41 8.88 11.90
N LYS A 49 9.65 7.76 11.19
CA LYS A 49 9.67 6.40 11.75
C LYS A 49 8.37 6.05 12.48
N ASP A 50 7.25 6.62 12.04
CA ASP A 50 5.93 6.25 12.55
C ASP A 50 5.47 4.97 11.84
N TRP A 51 5.96 3.84 12.35
CA TRP A 51 5.71 2.52 11.79
C TRP A 51 4.23 2.14 11.76
N ARG A 52 3.46 2.64 12.72
CA ARG A 52 2.02 2.41 12.81
C ARG A 52 1.30 3.17 11.70
N ALA A 53 1.60 4.45 11.51
CA ALA A 53 1.05 5.24 10.42
C ALA A 53 1.48 4.69 9.06
N LEU A 54 2.75 4.33 8.90
CA LEU A 54 3.30 3.78 7.66
C LEU A 54 2.62 2.46 7.26
N ALA A 55 2.45 1.53 8.20
CA ALA A 55 1.72 0.29 7.95
C ALA A 55 0.26 0.54 7.58
N GLY A 56 -0.39 1.49 8.27
CA GLY A 56 -1.78 1.86 8.01
C GLY A 56 -1.98 2.45 6.62
N ILE A 57 -1.14 3.39 6.20
CA ILE A 57 -1.25 4.03 4.89
C ILE A 57 -0.88 3.06 3.76
N ALA A 58 0.12 2.20 3.93
CA ALA A 58 0.46 1.15 2.97
C ALA A 58 -0.71 0.16 2.76
N HIS A 59 -1.39 -0.23 3.85
CA HIS A 59 -2.57 -1.09 3.77
C HIS A 59 -3.73 -0.43 3.00
N LYS A 60 -4.01 0.85 3.26
CA LYS A 60 -5.05 1.60 2.55
C LYS A 60 -4.72 1.74 1.05
N ALA A 61 -3.49 2.16 0.75
CA ALA A 61 -3.02 2.33 -0.62
C ALA A 61 -3.07 1.02 -1.42
N LYS A 62 -2.79 -0.12 -0.77
CA LYS A 62 -2.84 -1.45 -1.40
C LYS A 62 -4.20 -1.71 -2.05
N SER A 63 -5.29 -1.56 -1.31
CA SER A 63 -6.63 -1.84 -1.84
C SER A 63 -6.99 -0.90 -2.98
N SER A 64 -6.60 0.37 -2.86
CA SER A 64 -6.83 1.38 -3.91
C SER A 64 -6.11 1.02 -5.22
N VAL A 65 -4.81 0.70 -5.18
CA VAL A 65 -4.07 0.33 -6.42
C VAL A 65 -4.49 -1.02 -7.01
N VAL A 66 -4.88 -1.99 -6.17
CA VAL A 66 -5.43 -3.28 -6.65
C VAL A 66 -6.75 -3.08 -7.38
N SER A 67 -7.59 -2.14 -6.94
CA SER A 67 -8.83 -1.83 -7.64
C SER A 67 -8.58 -1.33 -9.07
N MET A 68 -7.49 -0.59 -9.30
CA MET A 68 -7.06 -0.16 -10.64
C MET A 68 -6.28 -1.24 -11.43
N GLY A 69 -6.27 -2.48 -10.96
CA GLY A 69 -5.59 -3.59 -11.62
C GLY A 69 -4.07 -3.63 -11.43
N MET A 70 -3.49 -2.75 -10.60
CA MET A 70 -2.05 -2.65 -10.33
C MET A 70 -1.59 -3.74 -9.34
N ASN A 71 -1.88 -5.01 -9.66
CA ASN A 71 -1.81 -6.15 -8.75
C ASN A 71 -0.43 -6.35 -8.12
N ASN A 72 0.66 -6.21 -8.88
CA ASN A 72 2.02 -6.34 -8.35
C ASN A 72 2.35 -5.21 -7.37
N LEU A 73 1.93 -3.97 -7.65
CA LEU A 73 2.19 -2.84 -6.77
C LEU A 73 1.45 -3.01 -5.43
N GLY A 74 0.21 -3.47 -5.45
CA GLY A 74 -0.56 -3.69 -4.23
C GLY A 74 -0.17 -4.96 -3.46
N ASN A 75 -0.17 -6.11 -4.13
CA ASN A 75 -0.04 -7.41 -3.47
C ASN A 75 1.41 -7.80 -3.13
N VAL A 76 2.40 -7.20 -3.80
CA VAL A 76 3.82 -7.42 -3.50
C VAL A 76 4.38 -6.21 -2.78
N ASP A 77 4.48 -5.07 -3.47
CA ASP A 77 5.21 -3.90 -2.97
C ASP A 77 4.58 -3.30 -1.71
N LEU A 78 3.34 -2.83 -1.78
CA LEU A 78 2.66 -2.22 -0.63
C LEU A 78 2.41 -3.23 0.50
N LYS A 79 2.19 -4.50 0.16
CA LYS A 79 2.07 -5.54 1.17
C LYS A 79 3.39 -5.78 1.91
N ASN A 80 4.51 -5.78 1.21
CA ASN A 80 5.83 -5.90 1.82
C ASN A 80 6.12 -4.71 2.73
N LEU A 81 5.83 -3.50 2.26
CA LEU A 81 5.99 -2.28 3.06
C LEU A 81 5.15 -2.31 4.34
N GLU A 82 3.89 -2.73 4.24
CA GLU A 82 3.00 -2.91 5.39
C GLU A 82 3.61 -3.88 6.42
N LEU A 83 4.12 -5.03 5.98
CA LEU A 83 4.67 -6.05 6.87
C LEU A 83 6.01 -5.65 7.49
N ILE A 84 6.90 -5.02 6.71
CA ILE A 84 8.18 -4.50 7.22
C ILE A 84 7.91 -3.44 8.29
N ALA A 85 7.00 -2.49 8.04
CA ALA A 85 6.63 -1.46 9.01
C ALA A 85 6.05 -2.09 10.30
N LYS A 86 5.18 -3.11 10.18
CA LYS A 86 4.67 -3.84 11.35
C LYS A 86 5.79 -4.54 12.13
N SER A 87 6.78 -5.14 11.46
CA SER A 87 7.92 -5.75 12.13
C SER A 87 8.77 -4.71 12.89
N PHE A 88 9.04 -3.54 12.29
CA PHE A 88 9.70 -2.44 13.01
C PHE A 88 8.91 -1.96 14.24
N ARG A 89 7.57 -1.90 14.15
CA ARG A 89 6.72 -1.55 15.30
C ARG A 89 6.80 -2.60 16.41
N ILE A 90 6.88 -3.89 16.06
CA ILE A 90 7.09 -4.98 17.04
C ILE A 90 8.44 -4.81 17.75
N ASP A 91 9.51 -4.52 17.01
CA ASP A 91 10.84 -4.29 17.59
C ASP A 91 10.84 -3.09 18.55
N GLU A 92 10.19 -2.00 18.16
CA GLU A 92 10.05 -0.78 18.98
C GLU A 92 9.31 -1.06 20.29
N LEU A 93 8.16 -1.76 20.21
CA LEU A 93 7.37 -2.14 21.38
C LEU A 93 8.14 -3.13 22.27
N THR A 94 8.84 -4.10 21.69
CA THR A 94 9.60 -5.11 22.44
C THR A 94 10.82 -4.51 23.14
N SER A 95 11.38 -3.42 22.60
CA SER A 95 12.53 -2.72 23.18
C SER A 95 12.15 -1.70 24.25
N THR A 96 10.85 -1.48 24.50
CA THR A 96 10.37 -0.52 25.48
C THR A 96 10.28 -1.16 26.87
N ASP A 97 10.90 -0.54 27.88
CA ASP A 97 11.04 -1.11 29.24
C ASP A 97 9.70 -1.38 29.95
N SER A 98 8.67 -0.59 29.67
CA SER A 98 7.33 -0.74 30.25
C SER A 98 6.28 -0.32 29.23
N LEU A 99 5.51 -1.29 28.74
CA LEU A 99 4.36 -1.05 27.88
C LEU A 99 3.12 -0.72 28.73
N ASN A 100 2.23 0.11 28.20
CA ASN A 100 0.89 0.24 28.75
C ASN A 100 -0.06 -0.82 28.15
N GLU A 101 -1.24 -1.00 28.76
CA GLU A 101 -2.22 -2.03 28.33
C GLU A 101 -2.57 -1.97 26.84
N LYS A 102 -2.62 -0.76 26.24
CA LYS A 102 -2.91 -0.60 24.81
C LYS A 102 -1.75 -1.04 23.93
N GLU A 103 -0.52 -0.79 24.38
CA GLU A 103 0.68 -1.19 23.67
C GLU A 103 0.93 -2.69 23.78
N GLU A 104 0.64 -3.31 24.91
CA GLU A 104 0.68 -4.77 25.08
C GLU A 104 -0.32 -5.46 24.15
N GLU A 105 -1.55 -4.92 24.06
CA GLU A 105 -2.55 -5.44 23.14
C GLU A 105 -2.17 -5.20 21.67
N GLU A 106 -1.64 -4.01 21.34
CA GLU A 106 -1.11 -3.73 20.01
C GLU A 106 -0.01 -4.73 19.62
N LEU A 107 0.96 -4.99 20.51
CA LEU A 107 2.03 -5.95 20.29
C LEU A 107 1.49 -7.36 20.05
N ARG A 108 0.51 -7.79 20.87
CA ARG A 108 -0.14 -9.10 20.72
C ARG A 108 -0.81 -9.24 19.36
N VAL A 109 -1.59 -8.23 18.96
CA VAL A 109 -2.29 -8.21 17.68
C VAL A 109 -1.31 -8.17 16.51
N LEU A 110 -0.25 -7.37 16.58
CA LEU A 110 0.76 -7.30 15.53
C LEU A 110 1.47 -8.64 15.32
N ARG A 111 1.88 -9.30 16.41
CA ARG A 111 2.50 -10.63 16.35
C ARG A 111 1.56 -11.67 15.75
N TYR A 112 0.32 -11.74 16.25
CA TYR A 112 -0.69 -12.65 15.68
C TYR A 112 -0.92 -12.42 14.19
N ASN A 113 -0.97 -11.15 13.77
CA ASN A 113 -1.11 -10.82 12.35
C ASN A 113 0.09 -11.29 11.52
N LEU A 114 1.33 -11.11 11.99
CA LEU A 114 2.51 -11.55 11.25
C LEU A 114 2.65 -13.07 11.23
N ASP A 115 2.38 -13.73 12.36
CA ASP A 115 2.44 -15.18 12.50
C ASP A 115 1.38 -15.91 11.66
N SER A 116 0.37 -15.19 11.15
CA SER A 116 -0.62 -15.74 10.22
C SER A 116 -0.10 -15.95 8.78
N TYR A 117 1.07 -15.39 8.44
CA TYR A 117 1.70 -15.56 7.13
C TYR A 117 2.57 -16.82 7.10
N PRO A 118 2.78 -17.43 5.92
CA PRO A 118 3.71 -18.55 5.77
C PRO A 118 5.12 -18.20 6.23
N ASP A 119 5.85 -19.17 6.79
CA ASP A 119 7.22 -18.97 7.33
C ASP A 119 8.16 -18.28 6.34
N GLU A 120 8.13 -18.67 5.05
CA GLU A 120 8.93 -18.06 3.99
C GLU A 120 8.68 -16.54 3.86
N LYS A 121 7.43 -16.11 4.12
CA LYS A 121 7.06 -14.70 4.06
C LYS A 121 7.60 -13.94 5.27
N ILE A 122 7.53 -14.54 6.44
CA ILE A 122 8.06 -13.96 7.69
C ILE A 122 9.59 -13.84 7.57
N GLU A 123 10.26 -14.90 7.09
CA GLU A 123 11.70 -14.89 6.85
C GLU A 123 12.10 -13.81 5.85
N TRP A 124 11.36 -13.67 4.74
CA TRP A 124 11.61 -12.59 3.80
C TRP A 124 11.50 -11.20 4.45
N VAL A 125 10.48 -10.98 5.30
CA VAL A 125 10.30 -9.70 5.99
C VAL A 125 11.50 -9.41 6.90
N GLU A 126 11.94 -10.37 7.70
CA GLU A 126 13.09 -10.17 8.59
C GLU A 126 14.40 -9.92 7.83
N GLN A 127 14.63 -10.61 6.71
CA GLN A 127 15.81 -10.39 5.86
C GLN A 127 15.80 -9.03 5.13
N ASN A 128 14.62 -8.45 4.92
CA ASN A 128 14.43 -7.22 4.15
C ASN A 128 13.91 -6.06 5.03
N LYS A 129 13.99 -6.21 6.35
CA LYS A 129 13.61 -5.19 7.34
C LYS A 129 14.64 -4.07 7.35
N ASP A 130 14.58 -3.22 6.33
CA ASP A 130 15.56 -2.18 6.07
C ASP A 130 14.88 -0.90 5.53
N ILE A 131 15.42 0.24 5.95
CA ILE A 131 14.88 1.57 5.59
C ILE A 131 15.02 1.83 4.08
N GLU A 132 16.13 1.43 3.45
CA GLU A 132 16.37 1.66 2.03
C GLU A 132 15.47 0.77 1.16
N VAL A 133 15.18 -0.46 1.62
CA VAL A 133 14.15 -1.32 1.00
C VAL A 133 12.79 -0.62 1.02
N MET A 134 12.35 -0.11 2.17
CA MET A 134 11.08 0.60 2.28
C MET A 134 11.04 1.84 1.37
N LYS A 135 12.11 2.63 1.37
CA LYS A 135 12.24 3.81 0.51
C LYS A 135 12.16 3.46 -0.97
N THR A 136 12.81 2.37 -1.39
CA THR A 136 12.74 1.86 -2.77
C THR A 136 11.30 1.49 -3.15
N ILE A 137 10.57 0.83 -2.25
CA ILE A 137 9.16 0.49 -2.48
C ILE A 137 8.31 1.76 -2.64
N ILE A 138 8.49 2.76 -1.78
CA ILE A 138 7.76 4.03 -1.84
C ILE A 138 8.06 4.77 -3.16
N GLN A 139 9.31 4.83 -3.59
CA GLN A 139 9.68 5.44 -4.88
C GLN A 139 9.05 4.71 -6.07
N ARG A 140 8.99 3.37 -6.05
CA ARG A 140 8.28 2.60 -7.08
C ARG A 140 6.79 2.89 -7.10
N PHE A 141 6.16 2.99 -5.93
CA PHE A 141 4.75 3.37 -5.80
C PHE A 141 4.48 4.73 -6.44
N GLU A 142 5.25 5.75 -6.10
CA GLU A 142 5.10 7.10 -6.65
C GLU A 142 5.23 7.14 -8.16
N LEU A 143 6.27 6.48 -8.70
CA LEU A 143 6.51 6.42 -10.14
C LEU A 143 5.35 5.75 -10.87
N LYS A 144 4.91 4.59 -10.39
CA LYS A 144 3.82 3.82 -11.03
C LYS A 144 2.48 4.53 -10.92
N CYS A 145 2.16 5.11 -9.76
CA CYS A 145 0.94 5.88 -9.58
C CYS A 145 0.91 7.16 -10.42
N ASN A 146 2.06 7.81 -10.64
CA ASN A 146 2.13 8.94 -11.56
C ASN A 146 1.76 8.52 -12.99
N ILE A 147 2.35 7.42 -13.48
CA ILE A 147 2.05 6.86 -14.80
C ILE A 147 0.56 6.49 -14.90
N ALA A 148 0.05 5.74 -13.92
CA ALA A 148 -1.35 5.34 -13.85
C ALA A 148 -2.31 6.54 -13.86
N CYS A 149 -2.03 7.59 -13.06
CA CYS A 149 -2.86 8.79 -13.06
C CYS A 149 -2.89 9.48 -14.43
N ASN A 150 -1.78 9.52 -15.15
CA ASN A 150 -1.74 10.10 -16.49
C ASN A 150 -2.53 9.26 -17.50
N GLU A 151 -2.40 7.93 -17.43
CA GLU A 151 -3.19 6.99 -18.25
C GLU A 151 -4.68 7.19 -18.02
N LEU A 152 -5.11 7.25 -16.76
CA LEU A 152 -6.48 7.42 -16.34
C LEU A 152 -7.05 8.80 -16.70
N ARG A 153 -6.30 9.89 -16.51
CA ARG A 153 -6.76 11.23 -16.94
C ARG A 153 -7.01 11.30 -18.44
N SER A 154 -6.19 10.63 -19.25
CA SER A 154 -6.38 10.57 -20.70
C SER A 154 -7.65 9.81 -21.13
N LEU A 155 -8.23 9.01 -20.23
CA LEU A 155 -9.54 8.37 -20.43
C LEU A 155 -10.69 9.32 -20.11
N LEU A 156 -10.58 10.10 -19.02
CA LEU A 156 -11.61 11.04 -18.59
C LEU A 156 -11.80 12.22 -19.57
N GLU A 157 -10.79 12.54 -20.37
CA GLU A 157 -10.83 13.62 -21.35
C GLU A 157 -11.48 13.23 -22.69
N LYS A 158 -11.93 11.97 -22.86
CA LYS A 158 -12.49 11.43 -24.11
C LYS A 158 -14.00 11.26 -24.05
#